data_AF-A0AAD5SFU6-F1
#
_entry.id   AF-A0AAD5SFU6-F1
#
_cell.length_a   1.000
_cell.length_b   1.000
_cell.length_c   1.000
_cell.angle_alpha   90.00
_cell.angle_beta   90.00
_cell.angle_gamma   90.00
#
_symmetry.space_group_name_H-M   'P 1'
#
loop_
_entity.id
_entity.type
_entity.pdbx_description
1 polymer ?
#
loop_
_entity_poly.entity_id
_entity_poly.type
_entity_poly.pdbx_seq_one_letter_code
_entity_poly.pdbx_strand_id
1 'polypeptide(L)'
;MGPMTKRTTVPIHDSFVMLSRSQVAVLPPSSQQSIPGGKATQKDDQQKGSLSHRLKIAGKLFDLISGVSDVDHPLCQDCADELVMKLEKRLGELKKEKESYAAYLSQLQSEASENDGADSAAELAALKEKEQNSLNILKDLEKEKSALADELLAVESEMKELEEAELRQVCTNFSPLGSQLLVLTTRDSVNLKFQNATAQLEKLKKTNVYNDTFRIWHDGPFGTINGFRMGRLPNQPVEWSEINAAMGQALLLLDTLGNKLNFTFKTYRVVPMGSFSRIEKTEGDKATYELYGSGDLKGMLFWNRRFDNALVAFLDCLKQLGDYAEQQDSKFRINKEKIGEVSIKLQFNQDESWTRALKYTLINLKWILAFCCSKVPARASVGGSS
;
A
#
# COMPACT_ATOMS: atom_id res chain seq x y z
N MET A 1 -1.39 44.18 -2.90
CA MET A 1 -2.47 43.85 -1.94
C MET A 1 -3.78 43.86 -2.71
N GLY A 2 -4.59 42.81 -2.54
CA GLY A 2 -5.61 42.35 -3.50
C GLY A 2 -6.81 43.27 -3.74
N PRO A 3 -7.76 42.80 -4.57
CA PRO A 3 -8.94 42.20 -3.94
C PRO A 3 -9.51 40.93 -4.62
N MET A 4 -9.87 40.00 -3.72
CA MET A 4 -11.06 39.14 -3.67
C MET A 4 -11.60 38.48 -4.96
N THR A 5 -11.32 37.19 -5.04
CA THR A 5 -11.98 36.17 -5.86
C THR A 5 -13.43 35.96 -5.43
N LYS A 6 -14.38 36.14 -6.36
CA LYS A 6 -15.77 35.71 -6.21
C LYS A 6 -15.84 34.19 -6.43
N ARG A 7 -16.39 33.46 -5.45
CA ARG A 7 -16.74 32.04 -5.57
C ARG A 7 -18.02 31.91 -6.40
N THR A 8 -17.93 31.20 -7.53
CA THR A 8 -19.10 30.80 -8.32
C THR A 8 -19.66 29.51 -7.74
N THR A 9 -20.87 29.58 -7.19
CA THR A 9 -21.64 28.40 -6.75
C THR A 9 -22.29 27.74 -7.96
N VAL A 10 -21.95 26.48 -8.21
CA VAL A 10 -22.63 25.61 -9.19
C VAL A 10 -23.98 25.19 -8.60
N PRO A 11 -25.11 25.29 -9.33
CA PRO A 11 -26.37 24.75 -8.87
C PRO A 11 -26.35 23.23 -9.00
N ILE A 12 -26.71 22.53 -7.92
CA ILE A 12 -26.98 21.10 -7.93
C ILE A 12 -28.32 20.91 -8.64
N HIS A 13 -28.30 20.37 -9.85
CA HIS A 13 -29.50 19.87 -10.49
C HIS A 13 -29.87 18.54 -9.83
N ASP A 14 -31.04 18.48 -9.19
CA ASP A 14 -31.68 17.25 -8.77
C ASP A 14 -31.88 16.34 -9.98
N SER A 15 -31.19 15.22 -9.98
CA SER A 15 -31.34 14.17 -10.99
C SER A 15 -32.58 13.33 -10.64
N PHE A 16 -33.70 13.62 -11.28
CA PHE A 16 -34.85 12.73 -11.26
C PHE A 16 -34.63 11.57 -12.22
N VAL A 17 -34.37 10.38 -11.68
CA VAL A 17 -34.50 9.11 -12.41
C VAL A 17 -35.99 8.79 -12.50
N MET A 18 -36.60 9.01 -13.67
CA MET A 18 -37.98 8.61 -13.93
C MET A 18 -38.01 7.09 -14.17
N LEU A 19 -38.34 6.31 -13.14
CA LEU A 19 -38.58 4.88 -13.27
C LEU A 19 -39.89 4.67 -14.06
N SER A 20 -39.80 3.99 -15.20
CA SER A 20 -40.96 3.53 -15.95
C SER A 20 -41.81 2.60 -15.07
N ARG A 21 -43.13 2.76 -15.13
CA ARG A 21 -44.15 2.08 -14.30
C ARG A 21 -44.21 0.53 -14.45
N SER A 22 -43.17 -0.09 -15.00
CA SER A 22 -43.14 -1.51 -15.33
C SER A 22 -42.47 -2.40 -14.28
N GLN A 23 -42.16 -1.86 -13.09
CA GLN A 23 -41.63 -2.63 -11.94
C GLN A 23 -42.50 -2.54 -10.67
N VAL A 24 -43.80 -2.33 -10.82
CA VAL A 24 -44.75 -2.65 -9.73
C VAL A 24 -45.30 -4.04 -10.02
N ALA A 25 -44.87 -5.01 -9.20
CA ALA A 25 -45.31 -6.39 -9.28
C ALA A 25 -46.85 -6.47 -9.24
N VAL A 26 -47.44 -7.01 -10.31
CA VAL A 26 -48.85 -7.39 -10.38
C VAL A 26 -49.00 -8.72 -9.64
N LEU A 27 -49.66 -8.70 -8.49
CA LEU A 27 -50.15 -9.92 -7.83
C LEU A 27 -51.45 -10.39 -8.52
N PRO A 28 -51.64 -11.71 -8.73
CA PRO A 28 -52.78 -12.25 -9.46
C PRO A 28 -54.08 -12.22 -8.62
N PRO A 29 -55.27 -12.18 -9.26
CA PRO A 29 -56.53 -12.15 -8.54
C PRO A 29 -56.81 -13.54 -7.95
N SER A 30 -56.82 -13.62 -6.62
CA SER A 30 -57.25 -14.81 -5.90
C SER A 30 -58.75 -14.74 -5.69
N SER A 31 -59.48 -15.51 -6.48
CA SER A 31 -60.89 -15.82 -6.25
C SER A 31 -61.03 -16.76 -5.06
N GLN A 32 -62.18 -16.63 -4.37
CA GLN A 32 -62.84 -17.60 -3.50
C GLN A 32 -62.63 -17.50 -1.97
N GLN A 33 -63.69 -16.97 -1.35
CA GLN A 33 -64.57 -17.66 -0.41
C GLN A 33 -63.92 -18.42 0.76
N SER A 34 -64.18 -17.89 1.95
CA SER A 34 -64.11 -18.60 3.22
C SER A 34 -65.29 -19.59 3.35
N ILE A 35 -64.95 -20.83 3.73
CA ILE A 35 -65.83 -21.77 4.45
C ILE A 35 -65.39 -21.74 5.92
N PRO A 36 -66.32 -21.81 6.89
CA PRO A 36 -66.24 -22.92 7.84
C PRO A 36 -67.51 -23.77 7.83
N GLY A 37 -67.31 -25.06 7.64
CA GLY A 37 -68.33 -26.08 7.76
C GLY A 37 -68.35 -26.70 9.16
N GLY A 38 -69.56 -27.11 9.55
CA GLY A 38 -69.83 -28.27 10.42
C GLY A 38 -69.77 -27.98 11.93
N LYS A 39 -70.81 -28.24 12.72
CA LYS A 39 -71.48 -29.53 12.86
C LYS A 39 -72.76 -29.38 13.70
N ALA A 40 -73.75 -30.23 13.36
CA ALA A 40 -74.75 -30.90 14.20
C ALA A 40 -75.56 -30.03 15.20
N THR A 41 -76.87 -30.13 15.31
CA THR A 41 -77.65 -31.37 15.42
C THR A 41 -79.14 -30.98 15.42
N GLN A 42 -79.97 -31.81 14.79
CA GLN A 42 -81.32 -32.19 15.27
C GLN A 42 -82.29 -31.08 15.74
N LYS A 43 -83.28 -30.76 14.91
CA LYS A 43 -84.70 -31.18 15.10
C LYS A 43 -85.61 -30.37 14.18
N ASP A 44 -86.47 -31.13 13.50
CA ASP A 44 -87.60 -30.66 12.74
C ASP A 44 -88.59 -29.84 13.58
N ASP A 45 -89.36 -29.01 12.88
CA ASP A 45 -90.70 -28.53 13.26
C ASP A 45 -90.88 -27.39 14.27
N GLN A 46 -90.11 -26.29 14.16
CA GLN A 46 -90.62 -25.00 14.69
C GLN A 46 -90.22 -23.70 13.95
N GLN A 47 -89.55 -23.76 12.80
CA GLN A 47 -89.03 -22.54 12.14
C GLN A 47 -89.54 -22.27 10.71
N LYS A 48 -90.71 -22.79 10.31
CA LYS A 48 -91.38 -22.33 9.07
C LYS A 48 -91.85 -20.86 9.13
N GLY A 49 -91.75 -20.19 10.29
CA GLY A 49 -92.02 -18.77 10.46
C GLY A 49 -90.82 -17.90 10.85
N SER A 50 -89.61 -18.46 10.98
CA SER A 50 -88.43 -17.74 11.50
C SER A 50 -87.99 -16.61 10.57
N LEU A 51 -87.80 -15.40 11.12
CA LEU A 51 -87.41 -14.18 10.41
C LEU A 51 -86.16 -14.39 9.54
N SER A 52 -85.19 -15.18 10.02
CA SER A 52 -83.97 -15.50 9.28
C SER A 52 -84.22 -16.33 8.01
N HIS A 53 -85.25 -17.19 8.00
CA HIS A 53 -85.62 -17.95 6.79
C HIS A 53 -86.35 -17.05 5.79
N ARG A 54 -87.21 -16.14 6.26
CA ARG A 54 -87.87 -15.14 5.39
C ARG A 54 -86.88 -14.11 4.82
N LEU A 55 -85.91 -13.65 5.61
CA LEU A 55 -84.84 -12.76 5.12
C LEU A 55 -83.93 -13.47 4.11
N LYS A 56 -83.61 -14.75 4.32
CA LYS A 56 -82.83 -15.54 3.34
C LYS A 56 -83.60 -15.77 2.04
N ILE A 57 -84.91 -16.01 2.11
CA ILE A 57 -85.75 -16.14 0.91
C ILE A 57 -85.89 -14.79 0.21
N ALA A 58 -86.13 -13.70 0.94
CA ALA A 58 -86.23 -12.36 0.38
C ALA A 58 -84.92 -11.89 -0.28
N GLY A 59 -83.77 -12.17 0.36
CA GLY A 59 -82.45 -11.90 -0.22
C GLY A 59 -82.19 -12.71 -1.48
N LYS A 60 -82.50 -14.02 -1.47
CA LYS A 60 -82.37 -14.86 -2.67
C LYS A 60 -83.33 -14.46 -3.79
N LEU A 61 -84.55 -14.02 -3.46
CA LEU A 61 -85.50 -13.50 -4.46
C LEU A 61 -85.01 -12.16 -5.04
N PHE A 62 -84.47 -11.28 -4.19
CA PHE A 62 -83.90 -10.01 -4.60
C PHE A 62 -82.72 -10.20 -5.55
N ASP A 63 -81.78 -11.09 -5.23
CA ASP A 63 -80.63 -11.39 -6.09
C ASP A 63 -81.05 -12.03 -7.42
N LEU A 64 -82.05 -12.92 -7.40
CA LEU A 64 -82.53 -13.58 -8.62
C LEU A 64 -83.30 -12.61 -9.54
N ILE A 65 -84.02 -11.64 -8.98
CA ILE A 65 -84.83 -10.68 -9.73
C ILE A 65 -83.96 -9.49 -10.21
N SER A 66 -83.00 -9.03 -9.40
CA SER A 66 -82.00 -8.02 -9.78
C SER A 66 -81.06 -8.54 -10.88
N GLY A 67 -80.78 -9.85 -10.91
CA GLY A 67 -79.94 -10.45 -11.95
C GLY A 67 -80.58 -10.57 -13.35
N VAL A 68 -81.87 -10.31 -13.51
CA VAL A 68 -82.60 -10.48 -14.79
C VAL A 68 -82.98 -9.13 -15.44
N SER A 69 -82.74 -7.99 -14.78
CA SER A 69 -82.94 -6.65 -15.35
C SER A 69 -81.92 -5.65 -14.83
N ASP A 70 -81.31 -4.85 -15.71
CA ASP A 70 -80.34 -3.76 -15.39
C ASP A 70 -80.96 -2.57 -14.61
N VAL A 71 -82.17 -2.74 -14.06
CA VAL A 71 -82.82 -1.78 -13.16
C VAL A 71 -82.98 -2.47 -11.82
N ASP A 72 -82.27 -1.98 -10.81
CA ASP A 72 -82.35 -2.48 -9.45
C ASP A 72 -83.76 -2.25 -8.87
N HIS A 73 -84.47 -3.36 -8.67
CA HIS A 73 -85.63 -3.54 -7.76
C HIS A 73 -87.05 -3.27 -8.33
N PRO A 74 -88.05 -4.13 -8.02
CA PRO A 74 -89.46 -3.76 -8.15
C PRO A 74 -89.79 -2.68 -7.11
N LEU A 75 -89.80 -1.43 -7.56
CA LEU A 75 -90.30 -0.30 -6.78
C LEU A 75 -91.77 -0.56 -6.41
N CYS A 76 -92.19 -0.22 -5.19
CA CYS A 76 -93.62 -0.11 -4.93
C CYS A 76 -94.23 0.95 -5.87
N GLN A 77 -95.53 0.87 -6.15
CA GLN A 77 -96.19 1.75 -7.12
C GLN A 77 -95.88 3.23 -6.85
N ASP A 78 -95.91 3.65 -5.58
CA ASP A 78 -95.59 5.01 -5.16
C ASP A 78 -94.14 5.42 -5.49
N CYS A 79 -93.16 4.52 -5.31
CA CYS A 79 -91.75 4.79 -5.64
C CYS A 79 -91.47 4.75 -7.15
N ALA A 80 -92.19 3.91 -7.90
CA ALA A 80 -92.12 3.89 -9.36
C ALA A 80 -92.66 5.19 -9.94
N ASP A 81 -93.79 5.67 -9.42
CA ASP A 81 -94.41 6.93 -9.84
C ASP A 81 -93.52 8.13 -9.51
N GLU A 82 -92.86 8.15 -8.35
CA GLU A 82 -91.90 9.21 -8.00
C GLU A 82 -90.65 9.18 -8.90
N LEU A 83 -90.17 7.99 -9.27
CA LEU A 83 -89.06 7.84 -10.23
C LEU A 83 -89.45 8.34 -11.62
N VAL A 84 -90.64 7.97 -12.10
CA VAL A 84 -91.19 8.41 -13.39
C VAL A 84 -91.31 9.94 -13.39
N MET A 85 -91.87 10.56 -12.34
CA MET A 85 -91.93 12.03 -12.25
C MET A 85 -90.54 12.68 -12.29
N LYS A 86 -89.53 12.10 -11.61
CA LYS A 86 -88.14 12.61 -11.65
C LYS A 86 -87.52 12.46 -13.04
N LEU A 87 -87.75 11.35 -13.71
CA LEU A 87 -87.26 11.10 -15.07
C LEU A 87 -87.95 12.01 -16.09
N GLU A 88 -89.27 12.20 -16.00
CA GLU A 88 -90.01 13.14 -16.85
C GLU A 88 -89.54 14.58 -16.66
N LYS A 89 -89.25 14.99 -15.41
CA LYS A 89 -88.67 16.30 -15.13
C LYS A 89 -87.28 16.45 -15.77
N ARG A 90 -86.39 15.46 -15.59
CA ARG A 90 -85.06 15.46 -16.25
C ARG A 90 -85.16 15.47 -17.76
N LEU A 91 -86.11 14.72 -18.33
CA LEU A 91 -86.35 14.67 -19.77
C LEU A 91 -86.87 16.02 -20.27
N GLY A 92 -87.70 16.71 -19.49
CA GLY A 92 -88.15 18.08 -19.75
C GLY A 92 -87.01 19.10 -19.71
N GLU A 93 -86.09 19.00 -18.74
CA GLU A 93 -84.88 19.84 -18.65
C GLU A 93 -83.95 19.61 -19.84
N LEU A 94 -83.64 18.35 -20.19
CA LEU A 94 -82.82 18.00 -21.35
C LEU A 94 -83.46 18.40 -22.69
N LYS A 95 -84.78 18.33 -22.82
CA LYS A 95 -85.49 18.83 -24.00
C LYS A 95 -85.32 20.34 -24.14
N LYS A 96 -85.44 21.09 -23.04
CA LYS A 96 -85.21 22.55 -23.05
C LYS A 96 -83.76 22.89 -23.37
N GLU A 97 -82.79 22.13 -22.85
CA GLU A 97 -81.38 22.31 -23.21
C GLU A 97 -81.15 22.04 -24.70
N LYS A 98 -81.68 20.93 -25.23
CA LYS A 98 -81.61 20.63 -26.66
C LYS A 98 -82.26 21.72 -27.51
N GLU A 99 -83.44 22.21 -27.12
CA GLU A 99 -84.12 23.31 -27.79
C GLU A 99 -83.30 24.59 -27.72
N SER A 100 -82.62 24.87 -26.61
CA SER A 100 -81.72 26.02 -26.47
C SER A 100 -80.47 25.91 -27.33
N TYR A 101 -79.82 24.74 -27.41
CA TYR A 101 -78.69 24.51 -28.30
C TYR A 101 -79.10 24.54 -29.78
N ALA A 102 -80.28 24.01 -30.10
CA ALA A 102 -80.84 24.08 -31.44
C ALA A 102 -81.18 25.52 -31.83
N ALA A 103 -81.73 26.31 -30.91
CA ALA A 103 -81.99 27.73 -31.12
C ALA A 103 -80.67 28.52 -31.27
N TYR A 104 -79.65 28.23 -30.48
CA TYR A 104 -78.34 28.86 -30.59
C TYR A 104 -77.61 28.48 -31.90
N LEU A 105 -77.66 27.21 -32.31
CA LEU A 105 -77.17 26.78 -33.61
C LEU A 105 -77.93 27.46 -34.75
N SER A 106 -79.25 27.58 -34.63
CA SER A 106 -80.07 28.27 -35.63
C SER A 106 -79.74 29.76 -35.68
N GLN A 107 -79.45 30.39 -34.54
CA GLN A 107 -79.00 31.77 -34.44
C GLN A 107 -77.62 31.95 -35.10
N LEU A 108 -76.65 31.08 -34.80
CA LEU A 108 -75.34 31.10 -35.45
C LEU A 108 -75.43 30.85 -36.95
N GLN A 109 -76.35 29.98 -37.39
CA GLN A 109 -76.61 29.73 -38.81
C GLN A 109 -77.28 30.92 -39.48
N SER A 110 -78.22 31.62 -38.83
CA SER A 110 -78.81 32.86 -39.36
C SER A 110 -77.80 33.99 -39.40
N GLU A 111 -76.97 34.15 -38.37
CA GLU A 111 -75.84 35.11 -38.35
C GLU A 111 -74.83 34.79 -39.47
N ALA A 112 -74.56 33.51 -39.74
CA ALA A 112 -73.73 33.07 -40.86
C ALA A 112 -74.42 33.18 -42.24
N SER A 113 -75.76 33.34 -42.29
CA SER A 113 -76.52 33.56 -43.52
C SER A 113 -76.67 35.05 -43.83
N GLU A 114 -76.70 35.90 -42.80
CA GLU A 114 -76.67 37.37 -42.91
C GLU A 114 -75.26 37.91 -43.18
N ASN A 115 -74.22 37.17 -42.75
CA ASN A 115 -72.84 37.41 -43.17
C ASN A 115 -72.64 36.82 -44.58
N ASP A 116 -72.43 37.69 -45.57
CA ASP A 116 -72.44 37.39 -47.00
C ASP A 116 -71.62 36.12 -47.35
N GLY A 117 -72.27 35.13 -47.97
CA GLY A 117 -71.63 33.86 -48.37
C GLY A 117 -70.46 34.05 -49.35
N ALA A 118 -70.37 35.22 -49.98
CA ALA A 118 -69.25 35.63 -50.82
C ALA A 118 -67.94 35.87 -50.03
N ASP A 119 -68.01 36.52 -48.86
CA ASP A 119 -66.82 36.77 -48.02
C ASP A 119 -66.29 35.47 -47.42
N SER A 120 -67.19 34.58 -46.98
CA SER A 120 -66.81 33.25 -46.47
C SER A 120 -66.21 32.36 -47.56
N ALA A 121 -66.72 32.42 -48.80
CA ALA A 121 -66.17 31.66 -49.93
C ALA A 121 -64.81 32.20 -50.39
N ALA A 122 -64.62 33.52 -50.40
CA ALA A 122 -63.34 34.16 -50.71
C ALA A 122 -62.27 33.83 -49.65
N GLU A 123 -62.65 33.86 -48.36
CA GLU A 123 -61.77 33.48 -47.26
C GLU A 123 -61.37 31.99 -47.34
N LEU A 124 -62.30 31.10 -47.64
CA LEU A 124 -62.01 29.66 -47.86
C LEU A 124 -61.08 29.43 -49.05
N ALA A 125 -61.22 30.20 -50.14
CA ALA A 125 -60.32 30.11 -51.29
C ALA A 125 -58.90 30.58 -50.94
N ALA A 126 -58.77 31.71 -50.24
CA ALA A 126 -57.49 32.23 -49.78
C ALA A 126 -56.79 31.28 -48.77
N LEU A 127 -57.56 30.62 -47.90
CA LEU A 127 -57.03 29.61 -46.99
C LEU A 127 -56.54 28.36 -47.72
N LYS A 128 -57.27 27.88 -48.73
CA LYS A 128 -56.84 26.75 -49.56
C LYS A 128 -55.57 27.05 -50.36
N GLU A 129 -55.43 28.26 -50.88
CA GLU A 129 -54.21 28.69 -51.57
C GLU A 129 -53.01 28.75 -50.62
N LYS A 130 -53.20 29.30 -49.40
CA LYS A 130 -52.17 29.31 -48.35
C LYS A 130 -51.77 27.90 -47.92
N GLU A 131 -52.75 27.00 -47.76
CA GLU A 131 -52.53 25.59 -47.45
C GLU A 131 -51.68 24.93 -48.54
N GLN A 132 -52.05 25.11 -49.81
CA GLN A 132 -51.32 24.54 -50.94
C GLN A 132 -49.89 25.07 -51.03
N ASN A 133 -49.69 26.38 -50.83
CA ASN A 133 -48.35 26.98 -50.80
C ASN A 133 -47.51 26.44 -49.63
N SER A 134 -48.11 26.29 -48.45
CA SER A 134 -47.44 25.71 -47.28
C SER A 134 -47.05 24.24 -47.50
N LEU A 135 -47.91 23.46 -48.16
CA LEU A 135 -47.62 22.07 -48.53
C LEU A 135 -46.47 21.95 -49.52
N ASN A 136 -46.36 22.88 -50.48
CA ASN A 136 -45.26 22.88 -51.43
C ASN A 136 -43.93 23.20 -50.72
N ILE A 137 -43.92 24.21 -49.85
CA ILE A 137 -42.74 24.56 -49.04
C ILE A 137 -42.31 23.39 -48.15
N LEU A 138 -43.26 22.70 -47.51
CA LEU A 138 -42.95 21.52 -46.69
C LEU A 138 -42.28 20.41 -47.51
N LYS A 139 -42.77 20.12 -48.72
CA LYS A 139 -42.17 19.09 -49.58
C LYS A 139 -40.74 19.42 -49.99
N ASP A 140 -40.46 20.70 -50.24
CA ASP A 140 -39.11 21.12 -50.62
C ASP A 140 -38.16 21.07 -49.41
N LEU A 141 -38.61 21.50 -48.24
CA LEU A 141 -37.86 21.35 -46.98
C LEU A 141 -37.60 19.88 -46.61
N GLU A 142 -38.54 18.98 -46.86
CA GLU A 142 -38.34 17.54 -46.63
C GLU A 142 -37.25 16.95 -47.53
N LYS A 143 -37.20 17.37 -48.80
CA LYS A 143 -36.12 16.97 -49.72
C LYS A 143 -34.78 17.51 -49.27
N GLU A 144 -34.70 18.80 -48.92
CA GLU A 144 -33.48 19.43 -48.41
C GLU A 144 -32.99 18.73 -47.13
N LYS A 145 -33.91 18.40 -46.22
CA LYS A 145 -33.59 17.64 -45.00
C LYS A 145 -33.01 16.26 -45.32
N SER A 146 -33.56 15.55 -46.30
CA SER A 146 -33.02 14.24 -46.69
C SER A 146 -31.62 14.35 -47.31
N ALA A 147 -31.39 15.34 -48.19
CA ALA A 147 -30.09 15.57 -48.80
C ALA A 147 -29.03 15.95 -47.74
N LEU A 148 -29.37 16.84 -46.82
CA LEU A 148 -28.48 17.23 -45.71
C LEU A 148 -28.18 16.06 -44.77
N ALA A 149 -29.13 15.15 -44.55
CA ALA A 149 -28.90 13.96 -43.73
C ALA A 149 -27.89 13.00 -44.39
N ASP A 150 -27.97 12.83 -45.71
CA ASP A 150 -27.01 12.01 -46.46
C ASP A 150 -25.60 12.63 -46.45
N GLU A 151 -25.51 13.96 -46.62
CA GLU A 151 -24.24 14.69 -46.51
C GLU A 151 -23.63 14.59 -45.12
N LEU A 152 -24.44 14.72 -44.05
CA LEU A 152 -23.97 14.54 -42.68
C LEU A 152 -23.41 13.14 -42.43
N LEU A 153 -24.09 12.10 -42.92
CA LEU A 153 -23.62 10.73 -42.79
C LEU A 153 -22.29 10.50 -43.51
N ALA A 154 -22.11 11.09 -44.70
CA ALA A 154 -20.86 11.02 -45.44
C ALA A 154 -19.72 11.69 -44.65
N VAL A 155 -19.93 12.92 -44.18
CA VAL A 155 -18.93 13.66 -43.39
C VAL A 155 -18.60 12.93 -42.09
N GLU A 156 -19.59 12.37 -41.39
CA GLU A 156 -19.35 11.58 -40.18
C GLU A 156 -18.50 10.33 -40.44
N SER A 157 -18.68 9.68 -41.60
CA SER A 157 -17.86 8.52 -41.98
C SER A 157 -16.42 8.92 -42.28
N GLU A 158 -16.22 10.01 -43.03
CA GLU A 158 -14.89 10.54 -43.34
C GLU A 158 -14.14 10.99 -42.08
N MET A 159 -14.84 11.64 -41.15
CA MET A 159 -14.28 12.03 -39.85
C MET A 159 -13.78 10.84 -39.05
N LYS A 160 -14.55 9.74 -39.00
CA LYS A 160 -14.13 8.51 -38.30
C LYS A 160 -12.91 7.88 -38.94
N GLU A 161 -12.86 7.82 -40.27
CA GLU A 161 -11.70 7.28 -40.99
C GLU A 161 -10.43 8.10 -40.72
N LEU A 162 -10.57 9.43 -40.69
CA LEU A 162 -9.50 10.36 -40.33
C LEU A 162 -9.02 10.15 -38.89
N GLU A 163 -9.92 10.08 -37.91
CA GLU A 163 -9.57 9.83 -36.50
C GLU A 163 -8.83 8.49 -36.33
N GLU A 164 -9.27 7.43 -37.00
CA GLU A 164 -8.60 6.13 -36.96
C GLU A 164 -7.22 6.16 -37.63
N ALA A 165 -7.04 6.95 -38.69
CA ALA A 165 -5.75 7.14 -39.35
C ALA A 165 -4.78 7.94 -38.47
N GLU A 166 -5.25 9.01 -37.82
CA GLU A 166 -4.46 9.81 -36.87
C GLU A 166 -4.02 8.96 -35.68
N LEU A 167 -4.95 8.19 -35.09
CA LEU A 167 -4.63 7.30 -33.98
C LEU A 167 -3.55 6.29 -34.38
N ARG A 168 -3.66 5.70 -35.58
CA ARG A 168 -2.65 4.78 -36.13
C ARG A 168 -1.30 5.47 -36.26
N GLN A 169 -1.24 6.68 -36.82
CA GLN A 169 0.01 7.44 -36.95
C GLN A 169 0.64 7.74 -35.59
N VAL A 170 -0.16 8.18 -34.62
CA VAL A 170 0.30 8.44 -33.24
C VAL A 170 0.87 7.14 -32.66
N CYS A 171 0.13 6.03 -32.70
CA CYS A 171 0.61 4.76 -32.19
C CYS A 171 1.93 4.31 -32.85
N THR A 172 2.06 4.45 -34.17
CA THR A 172 3.32 4.11 -34.87
C THR A 172 4.49 5.01 -34.49
N ASN A 173 4.23 6.30 -34.27
CA ASN A 173 5.28 7.27 -33.94
C ASN A 173 5.76 7.13 -32.48
N PHE A 174 4.85 6.82 -31.54
CA PHE A 174 5.16 6.76 -30.10
C PHE A 174 5.57 5.37 -29.60
N SER A 175 5.15 4.28 -30.27
CA SER A 175 5.55 2.90 -29.94
C SER A 175 7.08 2.70 -29.85
N PRO A 176 7.91 3.15 -30.83
CA PRO A 176 9.36 2.96 -30.73
C PRO A 176 9.98 3.75 -29.57
N LEU A 177 9.44 4.93 -29.26
CA LEU A 177 9.87 5.76 -28.14
C LEU A 177 9.67 5.04 -26.79
N GLY A 178 8.54 4.37 -26.63
CA GLY A 178 8.26 3.56 -25.44
C GLY A 178 9.27 2.42 -25.26
N SER A 179 9.59 1.71 -26.35
CA SER A 179 10.58 0.64 -26.30
C SER A 179 11.99 1.15 -25.94
N GLN A 180 12.40 2.29 -26.50
CA GLN A 180 13.69 2.91 -26.18
C GLN A 180 13.77 3.35 -24.72
N LEU A 181 12.70 3.95 -24.18
CA LEU A 181 12.63 4.34 -22.77
C LEU A 181 12.75 3.14 -21.82
N LEU A 182 12.15 2.01 -22.18
CA LEU A 182 12.23 0.78 -21.39
C LEU A 182 13.66 0.22 -21.36
N VAL A 183 14.38 0.27 -22.49
CA VAL A 183 15.80 -0.10 -22.56
C VAL A 183 16.66 0.81 -21.68
N LEU A 184 16.43 2.13 -21.73
CA LEU A 184 17.16 3.09 -20.90
C LEU A 184 16.90 2.86 -19.40
N THR A 185 15.65 2.66 -19.02
CA THR A 185 15.26 2.37 -17.63
C THR A 185 15.91 1.08 -17.14
N THR A 186 15.93 0.05 -17.99
CA THR A 186 16.60 -1.22 -17.68
C THR A 186 18.10 -1.00 -17.49
N ARG A 187 18.75 -0.27 -18.39
CA ARG A 187 20.17 0.08 -18.28
C ARG A 187 20.48 0.82 -16.98
N ASP A 188 19.68 1.81 -16.63
CA ASP A 188 19.89 2.61 -15.43
C ASP A 188 19.68 1.78 -14.16
N SER A 189 18.72 0.86 -14.15
CA SER A 189 18.53 -0.10 -13.06
C SER A 189 19.73 -1.04 -12.87
N VAL A 190 20.34 -1.50 -13.97
CA VAL A 190 21.54 -2.34 -13.94
C VAL A 190 22.74 -1.54 -13.45
N ASN A 191 22.90 -0.30 -13.91
CA ASN A 191 23.97 0.59 -13.45
C ASN A 191 23.87 0.85 -11.94
N LEU A 192 22.67 1.07 -11.41
CA LEU A 192 22.48 1.27 -9.97
C LEU A 192 22.87 0.02 -9.18
N LYS A 193 22.48 -1.17 -9.65
CA LYS A 193 22.90 -2.45 -9.02
C LYS A 193 24.41 -2.62 -9.05
N PHE A 194 25.05 -2.29 -10.18
CA PHE A 194 26.49 -2.34 -10.33
C PHE A 194 27.20 -1.39 -9.36
N GLN A 195 26.71 -0.15 -9.22
CA GLN A 195 27.26 0.82 -8.27
C GLN A 195 27.12 0.35 -6.82
N ASN A 196 25.96 -0.19 -6.44
CA ASN A 196 25.74 -0.74 -5.11
C ASN A 196 26.67 -1.92 -4.82
N ALA A 197 26.78 -2.88 -5.75
CA ALA A 197 27.69 -4.02 -5.61
C ALA A 197 29.15 -3.57 -5.49
N THR A 198 29.56 -2.57 -6.27
CA THR A 198 30.91 -1.99 -6.21
C THR A 198 31.16 -1.32 -4.86
N ALA A 199 30.20 -0.53 -4.36
CA ALA A 199 30.31 0.12 -3.05
C ALA A 199 30.38 -0.90 -1.90
N GLN A 200 29.60 -1.97 -1.97
CA GLN A 200 29.66 -3.07 -1.01
C GLN A 200 31.00 -3.79 -1.07
N LEU A 201 31.50 -4.07 -2.27
CA LEU A 201 32.81 -4.69 -2.46
C LEU A 201 33.95 -3.82 -1.92
N GLU A 202 33.90 -2.51 -2.13
CA GLU A 202 34.87 -1.58 -1.54
C GLU A 202 34.77 -1.53 0.00
N LYS A 203 33.56 -1.63 0.56
CA LYS A 203 33.38 -1.77 2.00
C LYS A 203 33.99 -3.08 2.52
N LEU A 204 33.72 -4.19 1.83
CA LEU A 204 34.22 -5.52 2.21
C LEU A 204 35.75 -5.63 2.09
N LYS A 205 36.35 -5.01 1.06
CA LYS A 205 37.81 -4.91 0.95
C LYS A 205 38.44 -4.15 2.11
N LYS A 206 37.76 -3.12 2.62
CA LYS A 206 38.24 -2.32 3.76
C LYS A 206 38.01 -3.01 5.10
N THR A 207 36.99 -3.88 5.22
CA THR A 207 36.74 -4.64 6.44
C THR A 207 37.73 -5.79 6.54
N ASN A 208 38.71 -5.62 7.42
CA ASN A 208 39.64 -6.68 7.76
C ASN A 208 39.21 -7.31 9.09
N VAL A 209 38.87 -8.60 9.06
CA VAL A 209 38.38 -9.37 10.22
C VAL A 209 39.32 -9.25 11.42
N TYR A 210 40.63 -9.20 11.20
CA TYR A 210 41.61 -9.08 12.28
C TYR A 210 41.58 -7.70 12.94
N ASN A 211 41.36 -6.64 12.16
CA ASN A 211 41.24 -5.27 12.68
C ASN A 211 39.90 -5.06 13.40
N ASP A 212 38.84 -5.74 12.97
CA ASP A 212 37.55 -5.73 13.65
C ASP A 212 37.57 -6.53 14.97
N THR A 213 38.28 -7.67 14.99
CA THR A 213 38.38 -8.56 16.18
C THR A 213 39.35 -8.01 17.23
N PHE A 214 40.45 -7.39 16.81
CA PHE A 214 41.46 -6.81 17.70
C PHE A 214 41.65 -5.33 17.40
N ARG A 215 40.78 -4.50 17.95
CA ARG A 215 40.80 -3.04 17.78
C ARG A 215 41.87 -2.43 18.66
N ILE A 216 43.06 -2.22 18.10
CA ILE A 216 44.18 -1.54 18.79
C ILE A 216 44.11 -0.02 18.55
N TRP A 217 43.87 0.72 19.62
CA TRP A 217 43.72 2.17 19.66
C TRP A 217 44.53 2.78 20.81
N HIS A 218 44.36 4.09 21.03
CA HIS A 218 44.96 4.80 22.16
C HIS A 218 43.88 5.63 22.85
N ASP A 219 43.94 5.68 24.17
CA ASP A 219 43.11 6.54 25.01
C ASP A 219 44.03 7.41 25.86
N GLY A 220 44.29 8.63 25.38
CA GLY A 220 45.30 9.54 25.94
C GLY A 220 46.69 8.87 26.09
N PRO A 221 47.22 8.73 27.33
CA PRO A 221 48.51 8.10 27.58
C PRO A 221 48.48 6.57 27.45
N PHE A 222 47.31 5.93 27.53
CA PHE A 222 47.15 4.48 27.47
C PHE A 222 47.05 3.95 26.04
N GLY A 223 47.54 2.73 25.83
CA GLY A 223 47.16 1.92 24.67
C GLY A 223 45.91 1.09 25.01
N THR A 224 44.98 0.96 24.07
CA THR A 224 43.75 0.18 24.27
C THR A 224 43.65 -0.96 23.27
N ILE A 225 43.17 -2.11 23.73
CA ILE A 225 42.82 -3.25 22.86
C ILE A 225 41.38 -3.67 23.16
N ASN A 226 40.52 -3.66 22.15
CA ASN A 226 39.08 -3.94 22.29
C ASN A 226 38.38 -3.10 23.37
N GLY A 227 38.89 -1.89 23.62
CA GLY A 227 38.38 -0.97 24.64
C GLY A 227 39.02 -1.11 26.04
N PHE A 228 39.82 -2.14 26.29
CA PHE A 228 40.54 -2.32 27.57
C PHE A 228 41.83 -1.51 27.59
N ARG A 229 42.04 -0.70 28.64
CA ARG A 229 43.24 0.11 28.82
C ARG A 229 44.36 -0.72 29.41
N MET A 230 45.53 -0.59 28.80
CA MET A 230 46.72 -1.33 29.18
C MET A 230 47.73 -0.36 29.81
N GLY A 231 47.88 -0.46 31.13
CA GLY A 231 48.77 0.38 31.92
C GLY A 231 48.07 0.94 33.17
N ARG A 232 48.81 1.72 33.94
CA ARG A 232 48.35 2.37 35.16
C ARG A 232 48.99 3.75 35.27
N LEU A 233 48.20 4.76 35.63
CA LEU A 233 48.74 6.08 35.98
C LEU A 233 48.37 6.40 37.43
N PRO A 234 49.19 7.20 38.15
CA PRO A 234 48.89 7.60 39.52
C PRO A 234 47.58 8.43 39.61
N ASN A 235 47.31 9.23 38.59
CA ASN A 235 46.10 10.07 38.52
C ASN A 235 44.84 9.30 38.05
N GLN A 236 45.01 8.14 37.43
CA GLN A 236 43.92 7.33 36.90
C GLN A 236 44.27 5.84 37.07
N PRO A 237 43.94 5.23 38.22
CA PRO A 237 44.21 3.82 38.44
C PRO A 237 43.28 2.96 37.59
N VAL A 238 43.87 2.03 36.84
CA VAL A 238 43.17 1.00 36.08
C VAL A 238 43.14 -0.28 36.91
N GLU A 239 42.01 -0.99 36.90
CA GLU A 239 41.86 -2.24 37.65
C GLU A 239 42.69 -3.36 37.00
N TRP A 240 43.25 -4.24 37.83
CA TRP A 240 44.02 -5.39 37.35
C TRP A 240 43.21 -6.33 36.45
N SER A 241 41.91 -6.46 36.66
CA SER A 241 41.04 -7.25 35.79
C SER A 241 41.01 -6.73 34.34
N GLU A 242 41.00 -5.40 34.16
CA GLU A 242 41.05 -4.74 32.85
C GLU A 242 42.41 -4.95 32.18
N ILE A 243 43.51 -4.80 32.93
CA ILE A 243 44.87 -5.03 32.43
C ILE A 243 45.07 -6.50 32.05
N ASN A 244 44.61 -7.44 32.88
CA ASN A 244 44.70 -8.87 32.62
C ASN A 244 43.89 -9.26 31.38
N ALA A 245 42.69 -8.68 31.20
CA ALA A 245 41.89 -8.87 30.00
C ALA A 245 42.62 -8.31 28.76
N ALA A 246 43.20 -7.12 28.83
CA ALA A 246 43.98 -6.53 27.75
C ALA A 246 45.20 -7.39 27.36
N MET A 247 45.94 -7.89 28.35
CA MET A 247 47.09 -8.79 28.15
C MET A 247 46.66 -10.13 27.53
N GLY A 248 45.52 -10.67 27.96
CA GLY A 248 44.95 -11.88 27.39
C GLY A 248 44.55 -11.71 25.92
N GLN A 249 43.95 -10.57 25.58
CA GLN A 249 43.61 -10.23 24.19
C GLN A 249 44.87 -10.02 23.34
N ALA A 250 45.92 -9.39 23.89
CA ALA A 250 47.20 -9.22 23.21
C ALA A 250 47.90 -10.57 22.96
N LEU A 251 47.82 -11.49 23.92
CA LEU A 251 48.38 -12.84 23.77
C LEU A 251 47.60 -13.67 22.74
N LEU A 252 46.27 -13.60 22.77
CA LEU A 252 45.43 -14.25 21.76
C LEU A 252 45.74 -13.71 20.37
N LEU A 253 45.91 -12.40 20.23
CA LEU A 253 46.34 -11.81 18.97
C LEU A 253 47.68 -12.40 18.51
N LEU A 254 48.68 -12.46 19.39
CA LEU A 254 49.99 -13.02 19.05
C LEU A 254 49.91 -14.49 18.61
N ASP A 255 49.10 -15.31 19.28
CA ASP A 255 48.85 -16.71 18.90
C ASP A 255 48.14 -16.80 17.53
N THR A 256 47.11 -15.99 17.30
CA THR A 256 46.41 -15.97 15.99
C THR A 256 47.34 -15.53 14.85
N LEU A 257 48.24 -14.58 15.09
CA LEU A 257 49.25 -14.15 14.11
C LEU A 257 50.29 -15.25 13.85
N GLY A 258 50.75 -15.94 14.90
CA GLY A 258 51.62 -17.12 14.77
C GLY A 258 50.98 -18.22 13.92
N ASN A 259 49.74 -18.57 14.23
CA ASN A 259 48.97 -19.56 13.47
C ASN A 259 48.73 -19.13 12.02
N LYS A 260 48.43 -17.85 11.77
CA LYS A 260 48.23 -17.31 10.42
C LYS A 260 49.51 -17.39 9.57
N LEU A 261 50.66 -17.12 10.17
CA LEU A 261 51.96 -17.20 9.50
C LEU A 261 52.56 -18.62 9.48
N ASN A 262 51.87 -19.60 10.09
CA ASN A 262 52.40 -20.95 10.37
C ASN A 262 53.77 -20.91 11.07
N PHE A 263 54.00 -19.91 11.92
CA PHE A 263 55.25 -19.74 12.66
C PHE A 263 55.14 -20.42 14.02
N THR A 264 56.11 -21.28 14.33
CA THR A 264 56.24 -21.90 15.65
C THR A 264 57.31 -21.16 16.45
N PHE A 265 56.91 -20.66 17.62
CA PHE A 265 57.82 -20.02 18.56
C PHE A 265 58.80 -21.06 19.10
N LYS A 266 60.11 -20.74 19.07
CA LYS A 266 61.16 -21.72 19.40
C LYS A 266 61.30 -21.96 20.91
N THR A 267 61.25 -20.88 21.68
CA THR A 267 61.57 -20.89 23.12
C THR A 267 60.34 -21.08 24.01
N TYR A 268 59.18 -20.65 23.53
CA TYR A 268 57.97 -20.49 24.32
C TYR A 268 56.76 -21.01 23.56
N ARG A 269 55.79 -21.57 24.28
CA ARG A 269 54.46 -21.90 23.79
C ARG A 269 53.46 -20.94 24.40
N VAL A 270 52.70 -20.28 23.55
CA VAL A 270 51.67 -19.31 23.94
C VAL A 270 50.35 -20.04 24.22
N VAL A 271 49.69 -19.74 25.34
CA VAL A 271 48.39 -20.33 25.70
C VAL A 271 47.41 -19.23 26.12
N PRO A 272 46.57 -18.74 25.18
CA PRO A 272 45.57 -17.73 25.50
C PRO A 272 44.42 -18.35 26.31
N MET A 273 44.17 -17.83 27.51
CA MET A 273 43.10 -18.28 28.42
C MET A 273 42.30 -17.09 28.95
N GLY A 274 41.95 -16.14 28.07
CA GLY A 274 41.26 -14.90 28.45
C GLY A 274 42.11 -14.10 29.44
N SER A 275 41.51 -13.63 30.53
CA SER A 275 42.21 -12.85 31.57
C SER A 275 43.27 -13.64 32.35
N PHE A 276 43.30 -14.98 32.24
CA PHE A 276 44.27 -15.84 32.93
C PHE A 276 45.28 -16.46 31.96
N SER A 277 45.69 -15.68 30.96
CA SER A 277 46.60 -16.12 29.92
C SER A 277 48.00 -16.46 30.44
N ARG A 278 48.66 -17.44 29.81
CA ARG A 278 49.96 -17.97 30.27
C ARG A 278 50.90 -18.31 29.11
N ILE A 279 52.19 -18.30 29.38
CA ILE A 279 53.26 -18.70 28.46
C ILE A 279 54.04 -19.85 29.10
N GLU A 280 54.17 -20.96 28.38
CA GLU A 280 54.91 -22.15 28.83
C GLU A 280 56.28 -22.18 28.14
N LYS A 281 57.37 -22.40 28.87
CA LYS A 281 58.69 -22.54 28.26
C LYS A 281 58.85 -23.95 27.69
N THR A 282 59.22 -24.04 26.41
CA THR A 282 59.39 -25.33 25.71
C THR A 282 60.79 -25.93 25.94
N GLU A 283 61.79 -25.08 26.15
CA GLU A 283 63.20 -25.48 26.30
C GLU A 283 63.66 -25.37 27.77
N GLY A 284 63.99 -26.50 28.39
CA GLY A 284 64.47 -26.60 29.78
C GLY A 284 63.38 -26.98 30.79
N ASP A 285 63.48 -26.45 32.01
CA ASP A 285 62.48 -26.65 33.07
C ASP A 285 61.12 -26.10 32.61
N LYS A 286 60.04 -26.87 32.76
CA LYS A 286 58.68 -26.55 32.27
C LYS A 286 58.04 -25.43 33.10
N ALA A 287 58.70 -24.28 33.15
CA ALA A 287 58.23 -23.11 33.86
C ALA A 287 57.04 -22.52 33.11
N THR A 288 55.95 -22.28 33.85
CA THR A 288 54.77 -21.55 33.38
C THR A 288 54.87 -20.11 33.87
N TYR A 289 54.77 -19.17 32.94
CA TYR A 289 54.75 -17.74 33.19
C TYR A 289 53.33 -17.21 33.04
N GLU A 290 52.77 -16.70 34.13
CA GLU A 290 51.41 -16.16 34.19
C GLU A 290 51.40 -14.70 33.76
N LEU A 291 50.60 -14.35 32.76
CA LEU A 291 50.45 -12.98 32.22
C LEU A 291 49.30 -12.20 32.90
N TYR A 292 48.99 -12.54 34.14
CA TYR A 292 47.97 -11.86 34.93
C TYR A 292 48.51 -11.51 36.31
N GLY A 293 48.13 -10.32 36.79
CA GLY A 293 48.42 -9.85 38.14
C GLY A 293 47.18 -9.89 39.04
N SER A 294 47.40 -9.97 40.35
CA SER A 294 46.34 -9.79 41.35
C SER A 294 46.60 -8.51 42.14
N GLY A 295 45.53 -7.77 42.46
CA GLY A 295 45.60 -6.50 43.18
C GLY A 295 45.85 -6.62 44.70
N ASP A 296 46.12 -7.82 45.21
CA ASP A 296 46.30 -8.04 46.65
C ASP A 296 47.70 -7.60 47.13
N LEU A 297 47.73 -6.62 48.04
CA LEU A 297 48.94 -5.94 48.51
C LEU A 297 49.98 -6.88 49.13
N LYS A 298 49.55 -8.01 49.72
CA LYS A 298 50.47 -8.94 50.41
C LYS A 298 51.26 -9.86 49.46
N GLY A 299 50.82 -10.02 48.21
CA GLY A 299 51.49 -10.84 47.18
C GLY A 299 52.34 -10.04 46.18
N MET A 300 52.22 -8.71 46.17
CA MET A 300 52.70 -7.83 45.10
C MET A 300 54.19 -7.99 44.78
N LEU A 301 55.08 -8.08 45.78
CA LEU A 301 56.54 -8.18 45.53
C LEU A 301 56.96 -9.49 44.84
N PHE A 302 56.38 -10.63 45.23
CA PHE A 302 56.74 -11.93 44.65
C PHE A 302 56.02 -12.21 43.33
N TRP A 303 54.79 -11.69 43.17
CA TRP A 303 54.00 -11.79 41.95
C TRP A 303 54.55 -10.92 40.82
N ASN A 304 54.99 -9.70 41.12
CA ASN A 304 55.60 -8.80 40.13
C ASN A 304 56.78 -9.47 39.42
N ARG A 305 57.58 -10.30 40.12
CA ARG A 305 58.70 -11.02 39.49
C ARG A 305 58.26 -12.07 38.47
N ARG A 306 57.16 -12.79 38.73
CA ARG A 306 56.64 -13.82 37.80
C ARG A 306 55.99 -13.16 36.59
N PHE A 307 55.22 -12.11 36.83
CA PHE A 307 54.58 -11.31 35.79
C PHE A 307 55.63 -10.60 34.91
N ASP A 308 56.70 -10.05 35.50
CA ASP A 308 57.81 -9.44 34.75
C ASP A 308 58.52 -10.46 33.86
N ASN A 309 58.74 -11.68 34.35
CA ASN A 309 59.30 -12.76 33.52
C ASN A 309 58.36 -13.15 32.38
N ALA A 310 57.04 -13.14 32.63
CA ALA A 310 56.02 -13.39 31.61
C ALA A 310 56.01 -12.30 30.53
N LEU A 311 56.10 -11.03 30.93
CA LEU A 311 56.20 -9.89 30.01
C LEU A 311 57.47 -9.93 29.15
N VAL A 312 58.60 -10.33 29.75
CA VAL A 312 59.86 -10.51 29.00
C VAL A 312 59.73 -11.68 28.01
N ALA A 313 59.12 -12.80 28.40
CA ALA A 313 58.86 -13.93 27.50
C ALA A 313 57.92 -13.52 26.35
N PHE A 314 56.88 -12.74 26.65
CA PHE A 314 55.97 -12.19 25.64
C PHE A 314 56.68 -11.29 24.63
N LEU A 315 57.55 -10.40 25.10
CA LEU A 315 58.36 -9.56 24.22
C LEU A 315 59.33 -10.37 23.35
N ASP A 316 59.91 -11.45 23.88
CA ASP A 316 60.77 -12.31 23.09
C ASP A 316 59.98 -13.02 21.98
N CYS A 317 58.77 -13.51 22.27
CA CYS A 317 57.86 -14.02 21.23
C CYS A 317 57.52 -12.95 20.18
N LEU A 318 57.22 -11.72 20.62
CA LEU A 318 56.94 -10.60 19.72
C LEU A 318 58.14 -10.25 18.84
N LYS A 319 59.36 -10.30 19.41
CA LYS A 319 60.61 -10.07 18.70
C LYS A 319 60.88 -11.18 17.68
N GLN A 320 60.71 -12.45 18.05
CA GLN A 320 60.85 -13.58 17.12
C GLN A 320 59.91 -13.45 15.92
N LEU A 321 58.65 -13.08 16.17
CA LEU A 321 57.67 -12.85 15.11
C LEU A 321 58.02 -11.62 14.26
N GLY A 322 58.56 -10.58 14.90
CA GLY A 322 59.03 -9.38 14.25
C GLY A 322 60.24 -9.60 13.35
N ASP A 323 61.25 -10.35 13.83
CA ASP A 323 62.43 -10.75 13.06
C ASP A 323 62.02 -11.60 11.84
N TYR A 324 61.04 -12.49 12.01
CA TYR A 324 60.47 -13.24 10.90
C TYR A 324 59.76 -12.34 9.88
N ALA A 325 58.99 -11.35 10.33
CA ALA A 325 58.34 -10.38 9.46
C ALA A 325 59.36 -9.51 8.69
N GLU A 326 60.44 -9.09 9.34
CA GLU A 326 61.54 -8.32 8.74
C GLU A 326 62.32 -9.11 7.68
N GLN A 327 62.55 -10.40 7.90
CA GLN A 327 63.17 -11.28 6.91
C GLN A 327 62.32 -11.39 5.64
N GLN A 328 61.00 -11.31 5.77
CA GLN A 328 60.04 -11.40 4.66
C GLN A 328 59.77 -10.04 3.98
N ASP A 329 60.03 -8.93 4.66
CA ASP A 329 59.91 -7.58 4.10
C ASP A 329 60.87 -6.59 4.77
N SER A 330 61.94 -6.27 4.05
CA SER A 330 62.97 -5.32 4.49
C SER A 330 62.45 -3.88 4.72
N LYS A 331 61.21 -3.55 4.29
CA LYS A 331 60.59 -2.25 4.55
C LYS A 331 59.90 -2.18 5.92
N PHE A 332 59.63 -3.32 6.55
CA PHE A 332 58.95 -3.39 7.82
C PHE A 332 59.96 -3.30 8.97
N ARG A 333 60.39 -2.10 9.36
CA ARG A 333 61.27 -1.95 10.53
C ARG A 333 60.44 -1.91 11.80
N ILE A 334 60.48 -2.98 12.60
CA ILE A 334 60.08 -2.84 14.00
C ILE A 334 61.20 -2.05 14.67
N ASN A 335 60.85 -0.98 15.39
CA ASN A 335 61.83 -0.29 16.23
C ASN A 335 62.22 -1.18 17.41
N LYS A 336 63.10 -2.16 17.16
CA LYS A 336 63.66 -3.09 18.15
C LYS A 336 64.39 -2.34 19.27
N GLU A 337 64.96 -1.19 18.93
CA GLU A 337 65.72 -0.33 19.85
C GLU A 337 64.84 0.60 20.70
N LYS A 338 63.54 0.69 20.43
CA LYS A 338 62.64 1.53 21.22
C LYS A 338 61.35 0.82 21.65
N ILE A 339 61.49 -0.08 22.63
CA ILE A 339 60.70 0.12 23.86
C ILE A 339 61.34 1.32 24.59
N GLY A 340 61.28 2.49 23.93
CA GLY A 340 62.31 3.54 23.98
C GLY A 340 62.75 3.86 25.40
N GLU A 341 63.97 3.45 25.76
CA GLU A 341 64.64 3.78 27.03
C GLU A 341 63.88 3.37 28.30
N VAL A 342 62.79 2.58 28.18
CA VAL A 342 61.86 2.34 29.26
C VAL A 342 61.64 0.84 29.46
N SER A 343 61.85 0.38 30.70
CA SER A 343 61.66 -1.02 31.09
C SER A 343 60.18 -1.42 31.00
N ILE A 344 59.91 -2.64 30.53
CA ILE A 344 58.57 -3.25 30.62
C ILE A 344 58.30 -3.88 31.99
N LYS A 345 59.34 -4.05 32.81
CA LYS A 345 59.20 -4.63 34.15
C LYS A 345 58.44 -3.65 35.03
N LEU A 346 57.51 -4.19 35.80
CA LEU A 346 56.73 -3.46 36.79
C LEU A 346 57.58 -3.21 38.04
N GLN A 347 58.51 -4.11 38.37
CA GLN A 347 59.37 -3.95 39.55
C GLN A 347 60.36 -2.79 39.37
N PHE A 348 60.39 -1.88 40.35
CA PHE A 348 61.24 -0.66 40.40
C PHE A 348 61.02 0.34 39.24
N ASN A 349 59.85 0.32 38.61
CA ASN A 349 59.52 1.21 37.50
C ASN A 349 58.44 2.23 37.90
N GLN A 350 58.40 3.35 37.20
CA GLN A 350 57.33 4.34 37.35
C GLN A 350 56.12 3.89 36.52
N ASP A 351 54.92 4.04 37.09
CA ASP A 351 53.63 3.69 36.47
C ASP A 351 53.46 4.31 35.05
N GLU A 352 53.92 5.55 34.87
CA GLU A 352 53.87 6.24 33.57
C GLU A 352 54.79 5.62 32.52
N SER A 353 56.00 5.25 32.93
CA SER A 353 57.01 4.58 32.11
C SER A 353 56.51 3.20 31.68
N TRP A 354 55.99 2.43 32.64
CA TRP A 354 55.39 1.13 32.36
C TRP A 354 54.22 1.23 31.36
N THR A 355 53.30 2.18 31.55
CA THR A 355 52.18 2.43 30.62
C THR A 355 52.66 2.79 29.21
N ARG A 356 53.72 3.60 29.10
CA ARG A 356 54.32 3.95 27.81
C ARG A 356 54.95 2.73 27.12
N ALA A 357 55.64 1.87 27.87
CA ALA A 357 56.19 0.62 27.34
C ALA A 357 55.08 -0.29 26.79
N LEU A 358 53.98 -0.48 27.55
CA LEU A 358 52.84 -1.27 27.11
C LEU A 358 52.18 -0.69 25.86
N LYS A 359 52.03 0.64 25.78
CA LYS A 359 51.53 1.30 24.57
C LYS A 359 52.40 1.01 23.35
N TYR A 360 53.73 1.04 23.48
CA TYR A 360 54.63 0.67 22.38
C TYR A 360 54.51 -0.80 21.97
N THR A 361 54.28 -1.72 22.91
CA THR A 361 54.04 -3.13 22.56
C THR A 361 52.78 -3.31 21.71
N LEU A 362 51.69 -2.60 22.03
CA LEU A 362 50.46 -2.62 21.24
C LEU A 362 50.65 -1.99 19.86
N ILE A 363 51.44 -0.93 19.77
CA ILE A 363 51.81 -0.32 18.48
C ILE A 363 52.57 -1.33 17.62
N ASN A 364 53.56 -2.04 18.19
CA ASN A 364 54.31 -3.07 17.46
C ASN A 364 53.41 -4.22 17.00
N LEU A 365 52.50 -4.69 17.85
CA LEU A 365 51.48 -5.68 17.46
C LEU A 365 50.60 -5.20 16.31
N LYS A 366 50.19 -3.92 16.31
CA LYS A 366 49.39 -3.32 15.24
C LYS A 366 50.15 -3.28 13.92
N TRP A 367 51.44 -2.95 13.96
CA TRP A 367 52.30 -3.00 12.78
C TRP A 367 52.42 -4.43 12.24
N ILE A 368 52.65 -5.43 13.10
CA ILE A 368 52.74 -6.84 12.67
C ILE A 368 51.39 -7.32 12.11
N LEU A 369 50.27 -6.91 12.71
CA LEU A 369 48.93 -7.20 12.18
C LEU A 369 48.76 -6.61 10.77
N ALA A 370 49.14 -5.34 10.56
CA ALA A 370 49.07 -4.70 9.24
C ALA A 370 49.93 -5.45 8.20
N PHE A 371 51.14 -5.86 8.58
CA PHE A 371 52.02 -6.70 7.76
C PHE A 371 51.39 -8.06 7.42
N CYS A 372 50.86 -8.77 8.42
CA CYS A 372 50.20 -10.05 8.20
C CYS A 372 48.97 -9.92 7.29
N CYS A 373 48.33 -8.75 7.26
CA CYS A 373 47.17 -8.50 6.42
C CYS A 373 47.54 -8.05 4.99
N SER A 374 48.72 -7.47 4.79
CA SER A 374 49.22 -7.15 3.44
C SER A 374 49.83 -8.36 2.72
N LYS A 375 50.45 -9.31 3.44
CA LYS A 375 51.16 -10.45 2.86
C LYS A 375 50.32 -11.70 2.64
N VAL A 376 49.15 -11.82 3.27
CA VAL A 376 48.24 -12.94 3.01
C VAL A 376 47.20 -12.49 1.99
N PRO A 377 47.41 -12.71 0.68
CA PRO A 377 46.29 -12.67 -0.25
C PRO A 377 45.27 -13.70 0.22
N ALA A 378 43.99 -13.33 0.13
CA ALA A 378 42.88 -14.26 0.32
C ALA A 378 43.23 -15.59 -0.35
N ARG A 379 43.26 -16.67 0.44
CA ARG A 379 43.47 -18.04 -0.04
C ARG A 379 42.71 -18.18 -1.35
N ALA A 380 43.45 -18.47 -2.42
CA ALA A 380 42.91 -18.69 -3.75
C ALA A 380 41.65 -19.55 -3.63
N SER A 381 40.55 -19.02 -4.15
CA SER A 381 39.31 -19.76 -4.38
C SER A 381 39.70 -21.12 -4.98
N VAL A 382 39.45 -22.19 -4.23
CA VAL A 382 39.43 -23.54 -4.77
C VAL A 382 38.48 -23.47 -5.96
N GLY A 383 39.03 -23.70 -7.15
CA GLY A 383 38.27 -23.80 -8.38
C GLY A 383 37.23 -24.88 -8.22
N GLY A 384 35.97 -24.48 -8.08
CA GLY A 384 34.83 -25.34 -8.33
C GLY A 384 34.65 -25.45 -9.83
N SER A 385 35.42 -26.34 -10.44
CA SER A 385 35.04 -26.96 -11.71
C SER A 385 33.89 -27.91 -11.44
N SER A 386 32.68 -27.53 -11.85
CA SER A 386 31.60 -28.39 -12.38
C SER A 386 30.47 -27.51 -12.87
#